data_AF-A0A1B6I4Y4-F1
#
_entry.id   AF-A0A1B6I4Y4-F1
#
_cell.length_a   1.000
_cell.length_b   1.000
_cell.length_c   1.000
_cell.angle_alpha   90.00
_cell.angle_beta   90.00
_cell.angle_gamma   90.00
#
_symmetry.space_group_name_H-M   'P 1'
#
loop_
_entity.id
_entity.type
_entity.pdbx_description
1 polymer ?
#
loop_
_entity_poly.entity_id
_entity_poly.type
_entity_poly.pdbx_seq_one_letter_code
_entity_poly.pdbx_strand_id
1 'polypeptide(L)'
;WLNSIGGMLYKDIMEVYFPDVQHSESIECKIIRAIVIVLGISSVLLMFVVEKMGTLFQLSISILGIVMGSAMALFTLGIFFPRVNAKGAVTGAITSFFLIVWISFNAQYYMMTGQLKFPGKATSIDNCPSTILENYNSSTSLLFNYTGVGSPVVADSSVALIYQLSYNYYIVVG
;
A
#
# COMPACT_ATOMS: atom_id res chain seq x y z
N TRP A 1 -5.30 6.01 16.81
CA TRP A 1 -4.22 5.37 16.05
C TRP A 1 -2.85 5.81 16.54
N LEU A 2 -2.47 7.09 16.45
CA LEU A 2 -1.14 7.57 16.89
C LEU A 2 -0.79 7.23 18.34
N ASN A 3 -1.70 7.44 19.30
CA ASN A 3 -1.44 7.08 20.70
C ASN A 3 -1.18 5.57 20.90
N SER A 4 -1.94 4.74 20.19
CA SER A 4 -1.79 3.28 20.23
C SER A 4 -0.43 2.84 19.63
N ILE A 5 -0.02 3.45 18.52
CA ILE A 5 1.29 3.18 17.90
C ILE A 5 2.42 3.71 18.77
N GLY A 6 2.29 4.92 19.34
CA GLY A 6 3.29 5.46 20.25
C GLY A 6 3.50 4.58 21.48
N GLY A 7 2.42 4.02 22.02
CA GLY A 7 2.48 3.05 23.12
C GLY A 7 3.10 1.71 22.71
N MET A 8 2.76 1.18 21.53
CA MET A 8 3.37 -0.04 20.99
C MET A 8 4.87 0.13 20.75
N LEU A 9 5.26 1.20 20.06
CA LEU A 9 6.65 1.53 19.75
C LEU A 9 7.47 1.73 21.03
N TYR A 10 6.90 2.41 22.03
CA TYR A 10 7.52 2.54 23.34
C TYR A 10 7.79 1.18 23.98
N LYS A 11 6.80 0.28 24.00
CA LYS A 11 6.94 -1.07 24.56
C LYS A 11 7.99 -1.89 23.81
N ASP A 12 7.94 -1.92 22.48
CA ASP A 12 8.86 -2.68 21.66
C ASP A 12 10.33 -2.21 21.85
N ILE A 13 10.55 -0.89 21.91
CA ILE A 13 11.87 -0.33 22.18
C ILE A 13 12.33 -0.68 23.60
N MET A 14 11.44 -0.55 24.58
CA MET A 14 11.76 -0.82 25.98
C MET A 14 12.14 -2.29 26.19
N GLU A 15 11.35 -3.22 25.63
CA GLU A 15 11.57 -4.65 25.78
C GLU A 15 12.88 -5.11 25.10
N VAL A 16 13.26 -4.49 23.98
CA VAL A 16 14.49 -4.86 23.24
C VAL A 16 15.73 -4.18 23.80
N TYR A 17 15.68 -2.89 24.13
CA TYR A 17 16.86 -2.10 24.46
C TYR A 17 17.04 -1.83 25.96
N PHE A 18 15.96 -1.87 26.75
CA PHE A 18 15.98 -1.56 28.18
C PHE A 18 15.14 -2.55 29.01
N PRO A 19 15.35 -3.88 28.87
CA PRO A 19 14.49 -4.90 29.47
C PRO A 19 14.43 -4.83 31.01
N ASP A 20 15.50 -4.36 31.66
CA ASP A 20 15.62 -4.30 33.12
C ASP A 20 15.19 -2.94 33.72
N VAL A 21 14.86 -1.96 32.88
CA VAL A 21 14.50 -0.62 33.36
C VAL A 21 12.98 -0.55 33.51
N GLN A 22 12.51 -0.16 34.69
CA GLN A 22 11.08 0.13 34.90
C GLN A 22 10.89 1.63 35.02
N HIS A 23 10.13 2.19 34.08
CA HIS A 23 9.76 3.60 34.12
C HIS A 23 8.48 3.79 34.94
N SER A 24 8.42 4.87 35.72
CA SER A 24 7.19 5.30 36.38
C SER A 24 6.16 5.74 35.35
N GLU A 25 4.86 5.50 35.59
CA GLU A 25 3.74 5.84 34.68
C GLU A 25 3.82 7.29 34.14
N SER A 26 4.29 8.22 34.96
CA SER A 26 4.45 9.62 34.58
C SER A 26 5.56 9.85 33.54
N ILE A 27 6.63 9.06 33.60
CA ILE A 27 7.74 9.10 32.63
C ILE A 27 7.30 8.41 31.33
N GLU A 28 6.64 7.26 31.43
CA GLU A 28 6.11 6.53 30.27
C GLU A 28 5.16 7.41 29.45
N CYS A 29 4.21 8.07 30.13
CA CYS A 29 3.25 8.96 29.47
C CYS A 29 3.93 10.14 28.76
N LYS A 30 5.00 10.69 29.33
CA LYS A 30 5.78 11.75 28.69
C LYS A 30 6.51 11.25 27.44
N ILE A 31 7.12 10.07 27.51
CA ILE A 31 7.83 9.47 26.38
C ILE A 31 6.84 9.12 25.26
N ILE A 32 5.72 8.48 25.58
CA ILE A 32 4.67 8.16 24.59
C ILE A 32 4.14 9.44 23.94
N ARG A 33 3.87 10.50 24.71
CA ARG A 33 3.47 11.80 24.15
C ARG A 33 4.52 12.36 23.20
N ALA A 34 5.81 12.29 23.55
CA ALA A 34 6.89 12.74 22.68
C ALA A 34 6.93 11.95 21.36
N ILE A 35 6.83 10.61 21.43
CA ILE A 35 6.76 9.74 20.25
C ILE A 35 5.56 10.10 19.38
N VAL A 36 4.38 10.29 19.97
CA VAL A 36 3.15 10.68 19.25
C VAL A 36 3.32 12.01 18.51
N ILE A 37 3.95 13.01 19.15
CA ILE A 37 4.21 14.31 18.53
C ILE A 37 5.16 14.15 17.33
N VAL A 38 6.26 13.41 17.48
CA VAL A 38 7.22 13.16 16.41
C VAL A 38 6.56 12.42 15.23
N LEU A 39 5.78 11.38 15.52
CA LEU A 39 5.01 10.64 14.50
C LEU A 39 4.00 11.55 13.80
N GLY A 40 3.30 12.41 14.53
CA GLY A 40 2.37 13.39 13.97
C GLY A 40 3.06 14.38 13.02
N ILE A 41 4.20 14.96 13.43
CA ILE A 41 4.99 15.87 12.60
C ILE A 41 5.47 15.15 11.33
N SER A 42 6.04 13.94 11.48
CA SER A 42 6.49 13.15 10.34
C SER A 42 5.36 12.85 9.35
N SER A 43 4.16 12.54 9.85
CA SER A 43 2.99 12.26 9.00
C SER A 43 2.60 13.47 8.14
N VAL A 44 2.63 14.67 8.72
CA VAL A 44 2.34 15.92 7.98
C VAL A 44 3.43 16.20 6.94
N LEU A 45 4.71 15.98 7.28
CA LEU A 45 5.80 16.14 6.32
C LEU A 45 5.69 15.16 5.14
N LEU A 46 5.31 13.91 5.42
CA LEU A 46 5.12 12.89 4.39
C LEU A 46 3.95 13.20 3.45
N MET A 47 2.92 13.93 3.91
CA MET A 47 1.79 14.32 3.07
C MET A 47 2.22 15.10 1.81
N PHE A 48 3.19 16.02 1.94
CA PHE A 48 3.71 16.78 0.81
C PHE A 48 4.41 15.91 -0.23
N VAL A 49 4.97 14.78 0.19
CA VAL A 49 5.58 13.78 -0.71
C VAL A 49 4.48 12.97 -1.39
N VAL A 50 3.46 12.56 -0.64
CA VAL A 50 2.32 11.77 -1.13
C VAL A 50 1.56 12.49 -2.24
N GLU A 51 1.38 13.81 -2.17
CA GLU A 51 0.73 14.59 -3.22
C GLU A 51 1.45 14.52 -4.58
N LYS A 52 2.75 14.19 -4.58
CA LYS A 52 3.55 13.99 -5.80
C LYS A 52 3.52 12.54 -6.29
N MET A 53 3.03 11.61 -5.47
CA MET A 53 2.99 10.18 -5.76
C MET A 53 1.65 9.85 -6.41
N GLY A 54 1.63 9.69 -7.74
CA GLY A 54 0.43 9.27 -8.49
C GLY A 54 0.09 7.80 -8.22
N THR A 55 0.30 6.95 -9.21
CA THR A 55 0.03 5.49 -9.12
C THR A 55 0.80 4.78 -7.99
N LEU A 56 1.95 5.31 -7.57
CA LEU A 56 2.75 4.79 -6.46
C LEU A 56 2.06 4.88 -5.09
N PHE A 57 1.25 5.92 -4.87
CA PHE A 57 0.48 6.05 -3.64
C PHE A 57 -0.59 4.97 -3.54
N GLN A 58 -1.27 4.68 -4.64
CA GLN A 58 -2.30 3.63 -4.69
C GLN A 58 -1.70 2.25 -4.42
N LEU A 59 -0.52 1.96 -4.97
CA LEU A 59 0.25 0.76 -4.63
C LEU A 59 0.58 0.67 -3.13
N SER A 60 0.98 1.78 -2.53
CA SER A 60 1.32 1.83 -1.10
C SER A 60 0.10 1.52 -0.22
N ILE A 61 -1.08 2.06 -0.57
CA ILE A 61 -2.34 1.73 0.10
C ILE A 61 -2.67 0.24 -0.08
N SER A 62 -2.49 -0.31 -1.29
CA SER A 62 -2.72 -1.74 -1.53
C SER A 62 -1.80 -2.58 -0.65
N ILE A 63 -0.52 -2.26 -0.54
CA ILE A 63 0.45 -2.96 0.33
C ILE A 63 0.01 -2.91 1.80
N LEU A 64 -0.50 -1.78 2.29
CA LEU A 64 -1.06 -1.71 3.65
C LEU A 64 -2.23 -2.70 3.83
N GLY A 65 -3.09 -2.82 2.82
CA GLY A 65 -4.13 -3.85 2.77
C GLY A 65 -3.56 -5.28 2.83
N ILE A 66 -2.44 -5.55 2.16
CA ILE A 66 -1.75 -6.85 2.21
C ILE A 66 -1.27 -7.14 3.64
N VAL A 67 -0.63 -6.18 4.30
CA VAL A 67 -0.11 -6.37 5.67
C VAL A 67 -1.25 -6.68 6.65
N MET A 68 -2.35 -5.92 6.59
CA MET A 68 -3.49 -6.16 7.49
C MET A 68 -4.23 -7.47 7.14
N GLY A 69 -4.41 -7.77 5.85
CA GLY A 69 -5.06 -8.97 5.36
C GLY A 69 -4.28 -10.25 5.69
N SER A 70 -2.95 -10.23 5.51
CA SER A 70 -2.07 -11.35 5.85
C SER A 70 -2.00 -11.60 7.37
N ALA A 71 -1.98 -10.54 8.19
CA ALA A 71 -2.05 -10.69 9.64
C ALA A 71 -3.38 -11.35 10.07
N MET A 72 -4.50 -10.92 9.48
CA MET A 72 -5.80 -11.56 9.71
C MET A 72 -5.80 -13.02 9.24
N ALA A 73 -5.26 -13.30 8.05
CA ALA A 73 -5.18 -14.64 7.49
C ALA A 73 -4.32 -15.58 8.35
N LEU A 74 -3.16 -15.13 8.84
CA LEU A 74 -2.29 -15.90 9.75
C LEU A 74 -2.98 -16.18 11.08
N PHE A 75 -3.71 -15.20 11.62
CA PHE A 75 -4.49 -15.39 12.84
C PHE A 75 -5.59 -16.43 12.65
N THR A 76 -6.37 -16.32 11.57
CA THR A 76 -7.38 -17.31 11.19
C THR A 76 -6.75 -18.69 10.98
N LEU A 77 -5.64 -18.77 10.26
CA LEU A 77 -4.92 -20.01 10.00
C LEU A 77 -4.47 -20.68 11.31
N GLY A 78 -3.95 -19.91 12.27
CA GLY A 78 -3.55 -20.42 13.58
C GLY A 78 -4.72 -20.95 14.42
N ILE A 79 -5.93 -20.42 14.23
CA ILE A 79 -7.14 -20.90 14.91
C ILE A 79 -7.67 -22.20 14.27
N PHE A 80 -7.76 -22.24 12.94
CA PHE A 80 -8.43 -23.33 12.23
C PHE A 80 -7.52 -24.52 11.89
N PHE A 81 -6.20 -24.32 11.80
CA PHE A 81 -5.26 -25.34 11.34
C PHE A 81 -4.20 -25.66 12.41
N PRO A 82 -4.40 -26.71 13.22
CA PRO A 82 -3.49 -27.07 14.31
C PRO A 82 -2.13 -27.63 13.85
N ARG A 83 -1.93 -27.82 12.53
CA ARG A 83 -0.69 -28.33 11.95
C ARG A 83 0.29 -27.25 11.49
N VAL A 84 -0.08 -25.98 11.58
CA VAL A 84 0.80 -24.88 11.15
C VAL A 84 1.83 -24.60 12.23
N ASN A 85 3.11 -24.65 11.83
CA ASN A 85 4.24 -24.37 12.70
C ASN A 85 4.75 -22.93 12.50
N ALA A 86 5.26 -22.31 13.57
CA ALA A 86 5.79 -20.95 13.51
C ALA A 86 6.92 -20.80 12.49
N LYS A 87 7.81 -21.81 12.38
CA LYS A 87 8.89 -21.81 11.39
C LYS A 87 8.36 -21.78 9.96
N GLY A 88 7.35 -22.60 9.64
CA GLY A 88 6.74 -22.64 8.30
C GLY A 88 5.99 -21.36 7.96
N ALA A 89 5.28 -20.78 8.93
CA ALA A 89 4.61 -19.49 8.76
C ALA A 89 5.61 -18.36 8.46
N VAL A 90 6.72 -18.30 9.21
CA VAL A 90 7.78 -17.30 8.98
C VAL A 90 8.48 -17.51 7.64
N THR A 91 8.87 -18.75 7.30
CA THR A 91 9.51 -19.01 6.01
C THR A 91 8.58 -18.71 4.84
N GLY A 92 7.29 -19.03 4.96
CA GLY A 92 6.27 -18.71 3.97
C GLY A 92 6.15 -17.21 3.76
N ALA A 93 6.00 -16.44 4.84
CA ALA A 93 5.90 -14.98 4.79
C ALA A 93 7.13 -14.34 4.12
N ILE A 94 8.34 -14.81 4.46
CA ILE A 94 9.58 -14.32 3.84
C ILE A 94 9.61 -14.64 2.34
N THR A 95 9.28 -15.88 1.95
CA THR A 95 9.27 -16.27 0.54
C THR A 95 8.24 -15.49 -0.28
N SER A 96 7.03 -15.31 0.24
CA SER A 96 5.98 -14.47 -0.37
C SER A 96 6.45 -13.03 -0.53
N PHE A 97 7.11 -12.46 0.48
CA PHE A 97 7.63 -11.10 0.42
C PHE A 97 8.64 -10.92 -0.74
N PHE A 98 9.58 -11.83 -0.90
CA PHE A 98 10.54 -11.75 -2.00
C PHE A 98 9.87 -11.93 -3.37
N LEU A 99 8.89 -12.83 -3.49
CA LEU A 99 8.15 -13.04 -4.73
C LEU A 99 7.34 -11.79 -5.11
N ILE A 100 6.63 -11.16 -4.17
CA ILE A 100 5.82 -10.00 -4.47
C ILE A 100 6.67 -8.77 -4.81
N VAL A 101 7.81 -8.59 -4.13
CA VAL A 101 8.79 -7.54 -4.46
C VAL A 101 9.33 -7.74 -5.86
N TRP A 102 9.70 -8.98 -6.22
CA TRP A 102 10.18 -9.32 -7.56
C TRP A 102 9.15 -9.01 -8.64
N ILE A 103 7.90 -9.44 -8.47
CA ILE A 103 6.81 -9.21 -9.43
C ILE A 103 6.52 -7.71 -9.55
N SER A 104 6.38 -7.01 -8.43
CA SER A 104 6.02 -5.59 -8.39
C SER A 104 7.10 -4.72 -9.03
N PHE A 105 8.38 -4.99 -8.74
CA PHE A 105 9.49 -4.21 -9.28
C PHE A 105 9.58 -4.35 -10.81
N ASN A 106 9.48 -5.58 -11.32
CA ASN A 106 9.50 -5.83 -12.77
C ASN A 106 8.27 -5.22 -13.46
N ALA A 107 7.08 -5.31 -12.85
CA ALA A 107 5.88 -4.66 -13.40
C ALA A 107 6.06 -3.13 -13.50
N GLN A 108 6.62 -2.49 -12.47
CA GLN A 108 6.94 -1.06 -12.51
C GLN A 108 7.98 -0.73 -13.57
N TYR A 109 9.00 -1.56 -13.74
CA TYR A 109 10.01 -1.39 -14.78
C TYR A 109 9.39 -1.40 -16.20
N TYR A 110 8.49 -2.35 -16.48
CA TYR A 110 7.77 -2.40 -17.76
C TYR A 110 6.81 -1.22 -17.95
N MET A 111 6.25 -0.68 -16.86
CA MET A 111 5.43 0.54 -16.92
C MET A 111 6.27 1.77 -17.26
N MET A 112 7.45 1.93 -16.64
CA MET A 112 8.34 3.07 -16.88
C MET A 112 8.93 3.06 -18.31
N THR A 113 9.22 1.87 -18.84
CA THR A 113 9.70 1.70 -20.22
C THR A 113 8.59 1.83 -21.27
N GLY A 114 7.33 2.00 -20.83
CA GLY A 114 6.17 2.19 -21.71
C GLY A 114 5.68 0.92 -22.39
N GLN A 115 6.26 -0.23 -22.05
CA GLN A 115 5.90 -1.56 -22.56
C GLN A 115 4.65 -2.13 -21.88
N LEU A 116 4.27 -1.57 -20.73
CA LEU A 116 3.09 -1.94 -19.97
C LEU A 116 2.29 -0.68 -19.61
N LYS A 117 1.03 -0.60 -20.06
CA LYS A 117 0.14 0.51 -19.74
C LYS A 117 -1.16 0.00 -19.16
N PHE A 118 -1.56 0.58 -18.02
CA PHE A 118 -2.87 0.40 -17.40
C PHE A 118 -3.71 1.64 -17.71
N PRO A 119 -4.52 1.61 -18.78
CA PRO A 119 -5.26 2.79 -19.17
C PRO A 119 -6.43 3.01 -18.18
N GLY A 120 -6.70 4.26 -17.80
CA GLY A 120 -7.66 4.61 -16.75
C GLY A 120 -9.12 4.61 -17.22
N LYS A 121 -10.08 4.20 -16.38
CA LYS A 121 -11.48 3.99 -16.77
C LYS A 121 -12.13 5.22 -17.46
N ALA A 122 -12.83 4.99 -18.57
CA ALA A 122 -13.63 6.03 -19.24
C ALA A 122 -14.69 6.60 -18.29
N THR A 123 -14.68 7.92 -18.18
CA THR A 123 -15.74 8.71 -17.56
C THR A 123 -16.64 9.24 -18.67
N SER A 124 -17.90 8.80 -18.71
CA SER A 124 -18.89 9.34 -19.64
C SER A 124 -19.45 10.66 -19.12
N ILE A 125 -19.68 11.61 -20.05
CA ILE A 125 -20.37 12.89 -19.82
C ILE A 125 -21.77 12.88 -20.45
N ASP A 126 -22.31 11.70 -20.80
CA ASP A 126 -23.65 11.59 -21.37
C ASP A 126 -24.69 12.20 -20.40
N ASN A 127 -25.53 13.09 -20.93
CA ASN A 127 -26.52 13.88 -20.20
C ASN A 127 -25.97 15.01 -19.30
N CYS A 128 -24.72 15.42 -19.45
CA CYS A 128 -24.23 16.63 -18.78
C CYS A 128 -24.75 17.89 -19.50
N PRO A 129 -25.36 18.87 -18.80
CA PRO A 129 -25.87 20.08 -19.42
C PRO A 129 -24.75 20.93 -20.04
N SER A 130 -25.00 21.49 -21.23
CA SER A 130 -24.01 22.24 -22.03
C SER A 130 -23.39 23.42 -21.27
N THR A 131 -24.11 24.01 -20.32
CA THR A 131 -23.62 25.09 -19.44
C THR A 131 -22.44 24.68 -18.55
N ILE A 132 -22.30 23.38 -18.22
CA ILE A 132 -21.14 22.86 -17.47
C ILE A 132 -19.96 22.60 -18.40
N LEU A 133 -20.23 22.14 -19.63
CA LEU A 133 -19.22 21.92 -20.67
C LEU A 133 -18.55 23.22 -21.14
N GLU A 134 -19.32 24.31 -21.26
CA GLU A 134 -18.81 25.63 -21.66
C GLU A 134 -17.88 26.27 -20.62
N ASN A 135 -18.07 25.95 -19.34
CA ASN A 135 -17.20 26.39 -18.24
C ASN A 135 -16.06 25.41 -17.93
N TYR A 136 -15.98 24.29 -18.66
CA TYR A 136 -14.98 23.25 -18.45
C TYR A 136 -13.71 23.61 -19.23
N ASN A 137 -12.73 24.21 -18.55
CA ASN A 137 -11.38 24.40 -19.11
C ASN A 137 -10.69 23.03 -19.22
N SER A 138 -10.58 22.49 -20.43
CA SER A 138 -9.94 21.21 -20.78
C SER A 138 -8.45 21.08 -20.38
N SER A 139 -7.88 22.09 -19.71
CA SER A 139 -6.49 22.15 -19.29
C SER A 139 -6.19 21.39 -17.98
N THR A 140 -7.20 20.88 -17.27
CA THR A 140 -7.04 20.17 -15.98
C THR A 140 -7.60 18.75 -15.94
N SER A 141 -8.09 18.21 -17.05
CA SER A 141 -8.46 16.79 -17.11
C SER A 141 -7.23 15.95 -17.44
N LEU A 142 -6.81 15.10 -16.50
CA LEU A 142 -5.94 13.96 -16.78
C LEU A 142 -6.69 12.95 -17.65
N LEU A 143 -7.04 13.33 -18.89
CA LEU A 143 -7.67 12.47 -19.87
C LEU A 143 -6.59 11.71 -20.63
N PHE A 144 -6.12 10.62 -20.01
CA PHE A 144 -5.52 9.54 -20.78
C PHE A 144 -6.59 8.97 -21.71
N ASN A 145 -6.33 9.03 -23.01
CA ASN A 145 -7.19 8.51 -24.08
C ASN A 145 -7.51 7.02 -23.81
N TYR A 146 -8.74 6.70 -23.39
CA TYR A 146 -9.18 5.35 -22.98
C TYR A 146 -10.35 4.85 -23.83
N THR A 147 -10.34 3.57 -24.17
CA THR A 147 -11.25 2.94 -25.15
C THR A 147 -12.41 2.12 -24.56
N GLY A 148 -12.72 2.23 -23.26
CA GLY A 148 -13.96 1.67 -22.68
C GLY A 148 -13.76 0.56 -21.65
N VAL A 149 -14.81 0.27 -20.86
CA VAL A 149 -14.78 -0.62 -19.69
C VAL A 149 -14.30 -2.02 -20.07
N GLY A 150 -13.23 -2.50 -19.43
CA GLY A 150 -12.59 -3.77 -19.79
C GLY A 150 -11.48 -3.63 -20.83
N SER A 151 -10.94 -2.43 -21.07
CA SER A 151 -9.74 -2.27 -21.89
C SER A 151 -8.65 -3.26 -21.44
N PRO A 152 -8.13 -4.10 -22.35
CA PRO A 152 -7.04 -4.99 -22.00
C PRO A 152 -5.84 -4.17 -21.54
N VAL A 153 -5.10 -4.70 -20.57
CA VAL A 153 -3.78 -4.18 -20.22
C VAL A 153 -2.98 -4.11 -21.53
N VAL A 154 -2.56 -2.91 -21.92
CA VAL A 154 -1.82 -2.73 -23.18
C VAL A 154 -0.37 -3.07 -22.85
N ALA A 155 -0.03 -4.32 -23.14
CA ALA A 155 1.29 -4.86 -22.94
C ALA A 155 1.89 -5.27 -24.29
N ASP A 156 3.17 -5.00 -24.46
CA ASP A 156 3.93 -5.59 -25.56
C ASP A 156 3.99 -7.12 -25.40
N SER A 157 4.13 -7.84 -26.51
CA SER A 157 4.21 -9.31 -26.53
C SER A 157 5.41 -9.85 -25.75
N SER A 158 6.38 -8.99 -25.46
CA SER A 158 7.58 -9.25 -24.65
C SER A 158 7.32 -9.27 -23.14
N VAL A 159 6.19 -8.72 -22.67
CA VAL A 159 5.89 -8.63 -21.23
C VAL A 159 5.12 -9.87 -20.78
N ALA A 160 5.72 -10.67 -19.91
CA ALA A 160 5.07 -11.85 -19.36
C ALA A 160 3.79 -11.50 -18.59
N LEU A 161 2.79 -12.38 -18.67
CA LEU A 161 1.44 -12.18 -18.14
C LEU A 161 1.42 -11.93 -16.62
N ILE A 162 2.40 -12.46 -15.89
CA ILE A 162 2.56 -12.26 -14.45
C ILE A 162 2.82 -10.79 -14.08
N TYR A 163 3.44 -10.01 -14.98
CA TYR A 163 3.72 -8.58 -14.76
C TYR A 163 2.55 -7.69 -15.17
N GLN A 164 1.59 -8.22 -15.93
CA GLN A 164 0.39 -7.50 -16.37
C GLN A 164 -0.72 -7.51 -15.30
N LEU A 165 -0.49 -8.17 -14.17
CA LEU A 165 -1.46 -8.29 -13.08
C LEU A 165 -1.73 -6.91 -12.45
N SER A 166 -3.01 -6.57 -12.25
CA SER A 166 -3.38 -5.34 -11.53
C SER A 166 -2.86 -5.38 -10.10
N TYR A 167 -2.38 -4.23 -9.62
CA TYR A 167 -1.89 -4.05 -8.24
C TYR A 167 -2.90 -4.48 -7.17
N ASN A 168 -4.21 -4.49 -7.46
CA ASN A 168 -5.24 -4.96 -6.54
C ASN A 168 -5.14 -6.46 -6.24
N TYR A 169 -4.60 -7.26 -7.16
CA TYR A 169 -4.44 -8.71 -6.99
C TYR A 169 -3.15 -9.09 -6.28
N TYR A 170 -2.27 -8.14 -5.98
CA TYR A 170 -1.03 -8.40 -5.26
C TYR A 170 -1.29 -8.94 -3.84
N ILE A 171 -2.46 -8.62 -3.27
CA ILE A 171 -2.93 -9.16 -1.98
C ILE A 171 -3.24 -10.66 -1.99
N VAL A 172 -3.54 -11.25 -3.15
CA VAL A 172 -3.83 -12.68 -3.28
C VAL A 172 -2.56 -13.47 -3.60
N VAL A 173 -1.61 -12.84 -4.28
CA VAL A 173 -0.37 -13.48 -4.75
C VAL A 173 0.70 -13.53 -3.66
N GLY A 174 0.76 -12.52 -2.78
CA GLY A 174 1.65 -12.49 -1.62
C GLY A 174 1.03 -13.18 -0.42
#